data_AF-A0A0L0UYA1-F1
#
_entry.id   AF-A0A0L0UYA1-F1
#
_cell.length_a   1.000
_cell.length_b   1.000
_cell.length_c   1.000
_cell.angle_alpha   90.00
_cell.angle_beta   90.00
_cell.angle_gamma   90.00
#
_symmetry.space_group_name_H-M   'P 1'
#
loop_
_entity.id
_entity.type
_entity.pdbx_description
1 polymer ?
#
loop_
_entity_poly.entity_id
_entity_poly.type
_entity_poly.pdbx_seq_one_letter_code
_entity_poly.pdbx_strand_id
1 'polypeptide(L)'
;MGAQRAPAIGKAQLYGCAAHGAPAPDPVGRPSHFVAGVRGTGANLKQRISTTSEHDASDFPQDSVKTFSSSANIVEPDIPFGTLKFPFFQCCLRKIPWRLSETRKANLKKRLREVDSVIQAVKDSGVKCHALTNAMELPTEAAMTPKDKFFVFSARSKGYRKGIHKVPHFTKITSRVNPKGF
;
A
#
# COMPACT_ATOMS: atom_id res chain seq x y z
N MET A 1 50.47 59.06 -37.71
CA MET A 1 51.72 59.14 -36.93
C MET A 1 51.34 59.34 -35.47
N GLY A 2 51.81 58.46 -34.58
CA GLY A 2 51.52 58.55 -33.14
C GLY A 2 51.53 57.17 -32.50
N ALA A 3 52.70 56.78 -32.00
CA ALA A 3 53.00 55.47 -31.46
C ALA A 3 52.43 55.23 -30.04
N GLN A 4 52.02 53.98 -29.82
CA GLN A 4 52.22 53.11 -28.66
C GLN A 4 52.52 53.71 -27.28
N ARG A 5 51.75 53.29 -26.27
CA ARG A 5 52.21 52.98 -24.90
C ARG A 5 51.34 51.89 -24.25
N ALA A 6 51.90 50.68 -24.11
CA ALA A 6 51.63 49.73 -23.01
C ALA A 6 52.39 50.23 -21.73
N PRO A 7 52.20 49.74 -20.48
CA PRO A 7 52.01 48.34 -20.02
C PRO A 7 50.94 48.24 -18.87
N ALA A 8 50.68 47.19 -18.09
CA ALA A 8 51.41 46.00 -17.68
C ALA A 8 50.45 44.91 -17.12
N ILE A 9 50.73 43.66 -17.51
CA ILE A 9 50.91 42.47 -16.67
C ILE A 9 50.03 42.33 -15.40
N GLY A 10 49.09 41.37 -15.44
CA GLY A 10 48.39 40.82 -14.28
C GLY A 10 47.96 39.36 -14.50
N LYS A 11 48.89 38.43 -14.25
CA LYS A 11 48.79 37.00 -13.85
C LYS A 11 47.41 36.32 -14.03
N ALA A 12 47.27 35.38 -14.97
CA ALA A 12 47.54 33.95 -14.79
C ALA A 12 46.74 33.28 -13.65
N GLN A 13 45.66 32.57 -14.00
CA GLN A 13 45.47 31.18 -13.58
C GLN A 13 44.40 30.48 -14.42
N LEU A 14 44.91 29.57 -15.25
CA LEU A 14 44.18 28.56 -15.98
C LEU A 14 43.68 27.51 -14.99
N TYR A 15 42.38 27.29 -14.94
CA TYR A 15 41.83 26.00 -14.52
C TYR A 15 41.26 25.32 -15.76
N GLY A 16 42.15 24.64 -16.50
CA GLY A 16 41.77 23.54 -17.35
C GLY A 16 41.62 22.31 -16.48
N CYS A 17 40.45 21.68 -16.48
CA CYS A 17 40.32 20.29 -16.06
C CYS A 17 39.70 19.53 -17.23
N ALA A 18 40.53 18.65 -17.79
CA ALA A 18 40.32 17.89 -18.98
C ALA A 18 39.15 16.90 -18.86
N ALA A 19 38.51 16.67 -20.00
CA ALA A 19 37.77 15.45 -20.28
C ALA A 19 38.69 14.22 -20.06
N HIS A 20 38.13 13.14 -19.51
CA HIS A 20 38.37 11.72 -19.84
C HIS A 20 37.89 10.83 -18.67
N GLY A 21 36.96 9.92 -18.92
CA GLY A 21 36.62 8.83 -17.98
C GLY A 21 35.17 8.36 -18.06
N ALA A 22 34.89 7.41 -18.94
CA ALA A 22 33.65 6.62 -18.90
C ALA A 22 33.57 5.79 -17.61
N PRO A 23 32.38 5.57 -17.02
CA PRO A 23 32.22 4.66 -15.89
C PRO A 23 32.38 3.20 -16.37
N ALA A 24 33.29 2.46 -15.72
CA ALA A 24 33.50 1.05 -15.94
C ALA A 24 32.26 0.22 -15.53
N PRO A 25 31.97 -0.90 -16.22
CA PRO A 25 30.92 -1.84 -15.81
C PRO A 25 31.35 -2.67 -14.59
N ASP A 26 30.40 -2.91 -13.67
CA ASP A 26 30.59 -3.69 -12.45
C ASP A 26 31.05 -5.13 -12.73
N PRO A 27 32.05 -5.67 -12.00
CA PRO A 27 32.49 -7.05 -12.17
C PRO A 27 31.52 -8.02 -11.48
N VAL A 28 30.94 -8.91 -12.29
CA VAL A 28 30.26 -10.13 -11.86
C VAL A 28 31.25 -11.05 -11.16
N GLY A 29 30.91 -11.51 -9.94
CA GLY A 29 31.38 -12.78 -9.40
C GLY A 29 32.41 -12.72 -8.26
N ARG A 30 31.94 -12.97 -7.02
CA ARG A 30 32.77 -13.54 -5.96
C ARG A 30 32.02 -14.68 -5.26
N PRO A 31 32.35 -15.96 -5.54
CA PRO A 31 31.95 -17.09 -4.72
C PRO A 31 33.14 -17.62 -3.91
N SER A 32 33.01 -17.76 -2.58
CA SER A 32 33.61 -18.86 -1.79
C SER A 32 33.49 -18.59 -0.29
N HIS A 33 32.67 -19.39 0.39
CA HIS A 33 32.81 -19.93 1.76
C HIS A 33 31.55 -20.79 1.94
N PHE A 34 31.42 -21.96 1.31
CA PHE A 34 31.95 -23.25 1.74
C PHE A 34 31.95 -23.43 3.26
N VAL A 35 30.84 -23.96 3.78
CA VAL A 35 30.83 -24.73 5.04
C VAL A 35 30.13 -26.06 4.73
N ALA A 36 30.91 -27.15 4.82
CA ALA A 36 30.44 -28.53 4.83
C ALA A 36 29.45 -28.72 6.01
N GLY A 37 28.34 -29.43 5.89
CA GLY A 37 28.26 -30.86 5.57
C GLY A 37 28.06 -31.65 6.86
N VAL A 38 26.80 -31.90 7.24
CA VAL A 38 26.44 -33.04 8.12
C VAL A 38 25.22 -33.72 7.51
N ARG A 39 25.44 -34.96 7.07
CA ARG A 39 24.42 -35.91 6.62
C ARG A 39 23.84 -36.58 7.87
N GLY A 40 22.52 -36.66 7.95
CA GLY A 40 21.81 -37.37 9.01
C GLY A 40 20.55 -38.01 8.47
N THR A 41 20.72 -39.25 8.02
CA THR A 41 19.79 -40.38 7.91
C THR A 41 18.33 -40.18 8.39
N GLY A 42 17.39 -40.54 7.52
CA GLY A 42 15.97 -40.62 7.82
C GLY A 42 15.56 -41.71 8.82
N ALA A 43 14.37 -41.53 9.39
CA ALA A 43 13.48 -42.54 9.93
C ALA A 43 12.13 -41.83 10.15
N ASN A 44 11.16 -41.98 9.25
CA ASN A 44 9.97 -42.81 9.44
C ASN A 44 9.49 -42.87 10.90
N LEU A 45 8.59 -41.97 11.27
CA LEU A 45 7.80 -42.04 12.50
C LEU A 45 6.32 -42.18 12.14
N LYS A 46 5.99 -43.27 11.43
CA LYS A 46 4.67 -43.88 11.50
C LYS A 46 4.75 -45.01 12.54
N GLN A 47 3.73 -45.05 13.41
CA GLN A 47 3.35 -46.14 14.33
C GLN A 47 4.00 -46.17 15.73
N ARG A 48 3.28 -45.57 16.68
CA ARG A 48 3.06 -45.97 18.10
C ARG A 48 2.31 -44.79 18.71
N ILE A 49 1.10 -44.88 19.25
CA ILE A 49 0.66 -45.74 20.34
C ILE A 49 -0.86 -45.98 20.18
N SER A 50 -1.27 -47.24 20.30
CA SER A 50 -2.63 -47.66 20.64
C SER A 50 -2.69 -48.01 22.14
N THR A 51 -3.88 -47.81 22.73
CA THR A 51 -4.41 -48.41 23.97
C THR A 51 -3.86 -47.96 25.34
N THR A 52 -4.66 -47.17 26.06
CA THR A 52 -5.09 -47.31 27.49
C THR A 52 -6.22 -46.29 27.70
N SER A 53 -7.50 -46.68 27.63
CA SER A 53 -8.35 -47.08 28.77
C SER A 53 -8.54 -45.98 29.83
N GLU A 54 -9.73 -45.38 29.78
CA GLU A 54 -10.62 -45.03 30.91
C GLU A 54 -9.95 -44.61 32.23
N HIS A 55 -10.09 -43.33 32.57
CA HIS A 55 -10.36 -42.89 33.94
C HIS A 55 -11.01 -41.49 33.94
N ASP A 56 -12.27 -41.50 34.40
CA ASP A 56 -12.89 -40.53 35.29
C ASP A 56 -13.07 -39.08 34.81
N ALA A 57 -14.19 -38.90 34.09
CA ALA A 57 -14.91 -37.65 34.00
C ALA A 57 -15.73 -37.42 35.27
N SER A 58 -15.17 -36.72 36.25
CA SER A 58 -15.95 -36.04 37.31
C SER A 58 -15.09 -35.00 38.02
N ASP A 59 -15.17 -33.75 37.59
CA ASP A 59 -15.05 -32.56 38.46
C ASP A 59 -15.27 -31.29 37.63
N PHE A 60 -16.55 -30.96 37.41
CA PHE A 60 -16.98 -29.62 37.02
C PHE A 60 -17.65 -28.99 38.24
N PRO A 61 -17.04 -27.95 38.86
CA PRO A 61 -17.66 -27.23 39.97
C PRO A 61 -18.95 -26.53 39.52
N GLN A 62 -20.08 -26.94 40.10
CA GLN A 62 -21.36 -26.27 39.97
C GLN A 62 -21.43 -25.06 40.90
N ASP A 63 -21.04 -23.90 40.38
CA ASP A 63 -21.24 -22.64 41.09
C ASP A 63 -22.68 -22.13 40.90
N SER A 64 -23.50 -22.45 41.91
CA SER A 64 -24.56 -21.61 42.46
C SER A 64 -25.55 -21.00 41.47
N VAL A 65 -26.63 -21.73 41.22
CA VAL A 65 -27.93 -21.16 40.86
C VAL A 65 -28.36 -20.15 41.94
N LYS A 66 -28.17 -18.86 41.67
CA LYS A 66 -28.80 -17.79 42.45
C LYS A 66 -30.30 -17.82 42.16
N THR A 67 -31.04 -18.41 43.08
CA THR A 67 -32.47 -18.21 43.26
C THR A 67 -32.74 -16.72 43.48
N PHE A 68 -33.11 -16.01 42.41
CA PHE A 68 -33.69 -14.67 42.56
C PHE A 68 -35.16 -14.84 42.95
N SER A 69 -35.38 -14.80 44.25
CA SER A 69 -36.69 -14.72 44.88
C SER A 69 -37.55 -13.63 44.25
N SER A 70 -38.72 -14.06 43.79
CA SER A 70 -39.87 -13.23 43.45
C SER A 70 -40.27 -12.38 44.66
N SER A 71 -40.15 -11.06 44.55
CA SER A 71 -41.00 -10.08 45.26
C SER A 71 -40.49 -8.65 45.06
N ALA A 72 -40.90 -8.04 43.95
CA ALA A 72 -41.08 -6.59 43.87
C ALA A 72 -42.03 -6.30 42.71
N ASN A 73 -43.29 -6.01 43.04
CA ASN A 73 -44.23 -5.35 42.15
C ASN A 73 -43.65 -3.97 41.80
N ILE A 74 -42.92 -3.90 40.69
CA ILE A 74 -42.65 -2.63 40.02
C ILE A 74 -43.79 -2.47 39.04
N VAL A 75 -44.70 -1.55 39.37
CA VAL A 75 -45.74 -1.05 38.47
C VAL A 75 -45.04 -0.59 37.18
N GLU A 76 -45.25 -1.32 36.09
CA GLU A 76 -44.89 -0.86 34.75
C GLU A 76 -45.71 0.40 34.45
N PRO A 77 -45.12 1.58 34.25
CA PRO A 77 -45.85 2.63 33.56
C PRO A 77 -45.94 2.22 32.09
N ASP A 78 -47.16 1.97 31.61
CA ASP A 78 -47.48 1.81 30.20
C ASP A 78 -46.90 2.99 29.39
N ILE A 79 -45.72 2.78 28.79
CA ILE A 79 -45.17 3.72 27.81
C ILE A 79 -45.99 3.49 26.54
N PRO A 80 -46.79 4.47 26.06
CA PRO A 80 -47.56 4.29 24.85
C PRO A 80 -46.62 4.01 23.68
N PHE A 81 -46.87 2.91 22.97
CA PHE A 81 -46.25 2.47 21.72
C PHE A 81 -46.50 3.46 20.56
N GLY A 82 -46.17 4.74 20.74
CA GLY A 82 -46.62 5.77 19.83
C GLY A 82 -46.00 7.13 20.08
N THR A 83 -44.67 7.23 20.04
CA THR A 83 -43.92 8.32 19.37
C THR A 83 -42.43 8.24 19.69
N LEU A 84 -41.78 7.14 19.31
CA LEU A 84 -40.34 7.17 19.09
C LEU A 84 -40.09 7.64 17.66
N LYS A 85 -40.18 8.96 17.45
CA LYS A 85 -39.65 9.60 16.24
C LYS A 85 -38.13 9.64 16.35
N PHE A 86 -37.48 8.47 16.34
CA PHE A 86 -36.06 8.43 16.03
C PHE A 86 -35.92 8.85 14.57
N PRO A 87 -35.18 9.93 14.23
CA PRO A 87 -34.90 10.24 12.86
C PRO A 87 -34.08 9.07 12.29
N PHE A 88 -34.75 8.20 11.53
CA PHE A 88 -34.25 6.97 10.92
C PHE A 88 -33.09 7.19 9.91
N PHE A 89 -32.54 8.41 9.84
CA PHE A 89 -31.52 8.82 8.88
C PHE A 89 -30.29 9.48 9.52
N GLN A 90 -30.16 9.52 10.86
CA GLN A 90 -29.01 10.13 11.54
C GLN A 90 -28.08 9.11 12.24
N CYS A 91 -27.89 7.91 11.69
CA CYS A 91 -26.88 6.97 12.22
C CYS A 91 -25.85 6.48 11.19
N CYS A 92 -26.00 6.79 9.90
CA CYS A 92 -25.02 6.40 8.89
C CYS A 92 -23.81 7.37 8.86
N LEU A 93 -23.10 7.51 9.99
CA LEU A 93 -21.83 8.23 10.04
C LEU A 93 -20.76 7.42 9.29
N ARG A 94 -20.57 7.73 8.00
CA ARG A 94 -19.45 7.16 7.23
C ARG A 94 -18.15 7.82 7.68
N LYS A 95 -17.43 7.17 8.60
CA LYS A 95 -16.11 7.61 9.08
C LYS A 95 -15.03 7.38 8.02
N ILE A 96 -15.01 8.22 6.99
CA ILE A 96 -13.98 8.21 5.95
C ILE A 96 -13.11 9.45 6.12
N PRO A 97 -11.80 9.30 6.42
CA PRO A 97 -10.92 10.44 6.61
C PRO A 97 -10.76 11.23 5.31
N TRP A 98 -10.42 12.50 5.44
CA TRP A 98 -10.20 13.38 4.29
C TRP A 98 -8.82 13.17 3.64
N ARG A 99 -7.82 12.72 4.40
CA ARG A 99 -6.48 12.33 3.93
C ARG A 99 -6.26 10.83 4.01
N LEU A 100 -5.35 10.36 3.18
CA LEU A 100 -4.85 8.99 3.21
C LEU A 100 -3.69 8.86 4.22
N SER A 101 -3.68 7.81 5.02
CA SER A 101 -2.55 7.47 5.88
C SER A 101 -1.32 7.08 5.05
N GLU A 102 -0.14 7.17 5.65
CA GLU A 102 1.12 6.86 4.97
C GLU A 102 1.21 5.40 4.51
N THR A 103 0.81 4.45 5.37
CA THR A 103 0.73 3.02 5.02
C THR A 103 -0.16 2.78 3.81
N ARG A 104 -1.31 3.45 3.74
CA ARG A 104 -2.22 3.37 2.60
C ARG A 104 -1.62 4.01 1.35
N LYS A 105 -0.80 5.06 1.46
CA LYS A 105 -0.04 5.64 0.34
C LYS A 105 0.99 4.64 -0.18
N ALA A 106 1.72 3.96 0.70
CA ALA A 106 2.69 2.94 0.32
C ALA A 106 2.03 1.76 -0.42
N ASN A 107 0.88 1.28 0.09
CA ASN A 107 0.09 0.24 -0.57
C ASN A 107 -0.43 0.67 -1.94
N LEU A 108 -0.82 1.94 -2.09
CA LEU A 108 -1.22 2.47 -3.39
C LEU A 108 -0.05 2.49 -4.38
N LYS A 109 1.13 2.98 -3.98
CA LYS A 109 2.34 2.94 -4.80
C LYS A 109 2.73 1.51 -5.18
N LYS A 110 2.56 0.55 -4.26
CA LYS A 110 2.80 -0.87 -4.54
C LYS A 110 1.89 -1.37 -5.65
N ARG A 111 0.58 -1.12 -5.56
CA ARG A 111 -0.41 -1.53 -6.57
C ARG A 111 -0.13 -0.93 -7.95
N LEU A 112 0.25 0.34 -7.99
CA LEU A 112 0.60 1.00 -9.26
C LEU A 112 1.82 0.31 -9.91
N ARG A 113 2.86 0.02 -9.12
CA ARG A 113 4.05 -0.72 -9.58
C ARG A 113 3.71 -2.15 -10.02
N GLU A 114 2.83 -2.84 -9.29
CA GLU A 114 2.36 -4.19 -9.65
C GLU A 114 1.65 -4.18 -11.01
N VAL A 115 0.76 -3.22 -11.25
CA VAL A 115 0.10 -3.07 -12.57
C VAL A 115 1.12 -2.77 -13.68
N ASP A 116 2.11 -1.92 -13.41
CA ASP A 116 3.15 -1.60 -14.39
C ASP A 116 3.99 -2.84 -14.74
N SER A 117 4.31 -3.69 -13.76
CA SER A 117 5.01 -4.98 -13.97
C SER A 117 4.19 -5.96 -14.82
N VAL A 118 2.87 -6.03 -14.61
CA VAL A 118 2.00 -6.86 -15.46
C VAL A 118 1.98 -6.34 -16.90
N ILE A 119 1.89 -5.03 -17.11
CA ILE A 119 1.92 -4.43 -18.45
C ILE A 119 3.25 -4.75 -19.15
N GLN A 120 4.38 -4.69 -18.44
CA GLN A 120 5.69 -5.06 -18.97
C GLN A 120 5.74 -6.54 -19.37
N ALA A 121 5.32 -7.46 -18.50
CA ALA A 121 5.32 -8.89 -18.80
C ALA A 121 4.45 -9.24 -20.03
N VAL A 122 3.30 -8.57 -20.20
CA VAL A 122 2.42 -8.78 -21.37
C VAL A 122 3.03 -8.16 -22.64
N LYS A 123 3.80 -7.08 -22.51
CA LYS A 123 4.55 -6.50 -23.63
C LYS A 123 5.65 -7.47 -24.09
N ASP A 124 6.37 -8.07 -23.15
CA ASP A 124 7.49 -8.99 -23.43
C ASP A 124 7.02 -10.30 -24.05
N SER A 125 5.78 -10.74 -23.77
CA SER A 125 5.18 -11.91 -24.41
C SER A 125 4.78 -11.68 -25.88
N GLY A 126 4.81 -10.43 -26.37
CA GLY A 126 4.58 -10.10 -27.78
C GLY A 126 3.11 -10.09 -28.22
N VAL A 127 2.16 -10.16 -27.29
CA VAL A 127 0.73 -10.12 -27.59
C VAL A 127 0.31 -8.71 -28.03
N LYS A 128 -0.38 -8.59 -29.18
CA LYS A 128 -0.89 -7.31 -29.69
C LYS A 128 -2.38 -7.17 -29.38
N CYS A 129 -2.75 -6.26 -28.49
CA CYS A 129 -4.14 -5.95 -28.15
C CYS A 129 -4.37 -4.45 -28.12
N HIS A 130 -5.58 -3.98 -28.48
CA HIS A 130 -5.93 -2.56 -28.37
C HIS A 130 -5.84 -2.05 -26.92
N ALA A 131 -6.22 -2.90 -25.96
CA ALA A 131 -6.08 -2.60 -24.54
C ALA A 131 -4.61 -2.38 -24.11
N LEU A 132 -3.66 -3.06 -24.76
CA LEU A 132 -2.23 -2.89 -24.50
C LEU A 132 -1.76 -1.52 -24.99
N THR A 133 -2.18 -1.11 -26.20
CA THR A 133 -1.87 0.23 -26.75
C THR A 133 -2.32 1.33 -25.80
N ASN A 134 -3.57 1.25 -25.32
CA ASN A 134 -4.12 2.22 -24.37
C ASN A 134 -3.39 2.18 -23.02
N ALA A 135 -2.95 1.00 -22.56
CA ALA A 135 -2.19 0.85 -21.33
C ALA A 135 -0.77 1.43 -21.42
N MET A 136 -0.15 1.43 -22.61
CA MET A 136 1.17 1.99 -22.86
C MET A 136 1.19 3.52 -22.88
N GLU A 137 0.07 4.16 -23.23
CA GLU A 137 -0.08 5.62 -23.20
C GLU A 137 -0.14 6.17 -21.76
N LEU A 138 -0.48 5.32 -20.79
CA LEU A 138 -0.58 5.72 -19.39
C LEU A 138 0.81 5.93 -18.77
N PRO A 139 0.99 6.94 -17.89
CA PRO A 139 2.26 7.15 -17.22
C PRO A 139 2.55 6.07 -16.19
N THR A 140 3.82 5.67 -16.07
CA THR A 140 4.31 4.77 -15.01
C THR A 140 4.30 5.43 -13.63
N GLU A 141 4.30 4.63 -12.57
CA GLU A 141 4.28 5.12 -11.18
C GLU A 141 5.39 6.15 -10.90
N ALA A 142 6.61 5.91 -11.41
CA ALA A 142 7.74 6.80 -11.20
C ALA A 142 7.57 8.17 -11.89
N ALA A 143 6.93 8.20 -13.07
CA ALA A 143 6.71 9.42 -13.85
C ALA A 143 5.57 10.30 -13.31
N MET A 144 4.65 9.72 -12.51
CA MET A 144 3.52 10.46 -11.97
C MET A 144 3.92 11.40 -10.83
N THR A 145 3.27 12.57 -10.78
CA THR A 145 3.42 13.49 -9.66
C THR A 145 2.81 12.90 -8.38
N PRO A 146 3.32 13.20 -7.17
CA PRO A 146 2.69 12.78 -5.92
C PRO A 146 1.24 13.24 -5.78
N LYS A 147 0.89 14.38 -6.40
CA LYS A 147 -0.47 14.92 -6.38
C LYS A 147 -1.42 14.01 -7.15
N ASP A 148 -1.06 13.58 -8.36
CA ASP A 148 -1.91 12.73 -9.18
C ASP A 148 -1.97 11.28 -8.68
N LYS A 149 -0.94 10.81 -7.96
CA LYS A 149 -0.97 9.50 -7.27
C LYS A 149 -2.10 9.42 -6.24
N PHE A 150 -2.29 10.46 -5.44
CA PHE A 150 -3.17 10.38 -4.26
C PHE A 150 -4.49 11.15 -4.42
N PHE A 151 -4.59 12.03 -5.41
CA PHE A 151 -5.75 12.88 -5.64
C PHE A 151 -6.26 12.77 -7.08
N VAL A 152 -7.57 12.62 -7.19
CA VAL A 152 -8.31 12.57 -8.45
C VAL A 152 -9.05 13.89 -8.65
N PHE A 153 -9.22 14.28 -9.91
CA PHE A 153 -10.06 15.42 -10.26
C PHE A 153 -11.52 15.21 -9.83
N SER A 154 -12.15 16.27 -9.34
CA SER A 154 -13.55 16.28 -8.95
C SER A 154 -14.12 17.68 -9.11
N ALA A 155 -15.01 17.86 -10.09
CA ALA A 155 -15.62 19.15 -10.41
C ALA A 155 -16.39 19.78 -9.23
N ARG A 156 -16.91 18.96 -8.31
CA ARG A 156 -17.79 19.41 -7.22
C ARG A 156 -17.07 19.72 -5.91
N SER A 157 -15.80 19.34 -5.77
CA SER A 157 -15.07 19.60 -4.53
C SER A 157 -14.31 20.92 -4.62
N LYS A 158 -14.23 21.63 -3.50
CA LYS A 158 -13.42 22.85 -3.40
C LYS A 158 -11.96 22.55 -3.78
N GLY A 159 -11.41 23.31 -4.72
CA GLY A 159 -10.06 23.08 -5.26
C GLY A 159 -9.96 21.90 -6.23
N TYR A 160 -11.08 21.44 -6.80
CA TYR A 160 -11.16 20.48 -7.90
C TYR A 160 -10.53 19.11 -7.67
N ARG A 161 -10.23 18.76 -6.41
CA ARG A 161 -9.54 17.52 -6.05
C ARG A 161 -10.29 16.75 -4.97
N LYS A 162 -10.24 15.43 -5.06
CA LYS A 162 -10.70 14.51 -4.02
C LYS A 162 -9.65 13.41 -3.80
N GLY A 163 -9.53 12.92 -2.57
CA GLY A 163 -8.63 11.80 -2.27
C GLY A 163 -9.09 10.54 -3.02
N ILE A 164 -8.12 9.80 -3.59
CA ILE A 164 -8.39 8.60 -4.40
C ILE A 164 -9.16 7.53 -3.62
N HIS A 165 -8.99 7.45 -2.30
CA HIS A 165 -9.72 6.50 -1.44
C HIS A 165 -11.20 6.78 -1.28
N LYS A 166 -11.69 7.92 -1.79
CA LYS A 166 -13.11 8.25 -1.87
C LYS A 166 -13.72 7.90 -3.23
N VAL A 167 -12.95 7.27 -4.12
CA VAL A 167 -13.43 6.73 -5.39
C VAL A 167 -13.95 5.31 -5.15
N PRO A 168 -15.15 4.96 -5.65
CA PRO A 168 -15.64 3.59 -5.58
C PRO A 168 -14.64 2.62 -6.18
N HIS A 169 -14.35 1.51 -5.49
CA HIS A 169 -13.41 0.48 -5.96
C HIS A 169 -12.04 1.01 -6.40
N PHE A 170 -11.54 2.08 -5.78
CA PHE A 170 -10.24 2.70 -6.11
C PHE A 170 -9.03 1.74 -6.05
N THR A 171 -9.19 0.59 -5.40
CA THR A 171 -8.16 -0.44 -5.30
C THR A 171 -8.04 -1.30 -6.55
N LYS A 172 -9.09 -1.33 -7.38
CA LYS A 172 -9.18 -2.13 -8.61
C LYS A 172 -9.07 -1.26 -9.87
N ILE A 173 -9.55 -0.01 -9.78
CA ILE A 173 -9.57 0.93 -10.90
C ILE A 173 -8.23 1.67 -11.00
N THR A 174 -7.69 1.79 -12.22
CA THR A 174 -6.50 2.59 -12.53
C THR A 174 -6.90 4.01 -12.92
N SER A 175 -6.52 5.00 -12.11
CA SER A 175 -6.73 6.43 -12.39
C SER A 175 -5.39 7.15 -12.34
N ARG A 176 -4.79 7.39 -13.51
CA ARG A 176 -3.42 7.92 -13.63
C ARG A 176 -3.33 9.31 -14.26
N VAL A 177 -4.32 9.69 -15.07
CA VAL A 177 -4.34 10.96 -15.81
C VAL A 177 -5.47 11.82 -15.28
N ASN A 178 -5.15 13.08 -15.02
CA ASN A 178 -6.10 14.12 -14.63
C ASN A 178 -6.12 15.21 -15.71
N PRO A 179 -7.23 15.96 -15.88
CA PRO A 179 -7.30 17.04 -16.85
C PRO A 179 -6.28 18.14 -16.51
N LYS A 180 -5.60 18.67 -17.54
CA LYS A 180 -4.63 19.76 -17.40
C LYS A 180 -5.33 21.04 -16.93
N GLY A 181 -4.69 21.79 -16.04
CA GLY A 181 -5.23 23.06 -15.49
C GLY A 181 -6.01 22.91 -14.18
N PHE A 182 -6.16 21.69 -13.64
CA PHE A 182 -6.83 21.41 -12.37
C PHE A 182 -5.90 20.73 -11.35
#